data_AF-A0A5S4VKI7-F1
#
_entry.id   AF-A0A5S4VKI7-F1
#
_cell.length_a   1.000
_cell.length_b   1.000
_cell.length_c   1.000
_cell.angle_alpha   90.00
_cell.angle_beta   90.00
_cell.angle_gamma   90.00
#
_symmetry.space_group_name_H-M   'P 1'
#
loop_
_entity.id
_entity.type
_entity.pdbx_description
1 polymer ?
#
loop_
_entity_poly.entity_id
_entity_poly.type
_entity_poly.pdbx_seq_one_letter_code
_entity_poly.pdbx_strand_id
1 'polypeptide(L)'
;MTEYDTEQSNLEQRMSELETATERISNKAVQIDKFVRLVKKYRDFEEMTSPMLNDFIEKVVIHEAEGGRTKDRTQQVDIYFNFIGNFVLPLSEDEVEALQSEEALQSEEARRAEEIAERKRKSSKKYT
;
A
#
# COMPACT_ATOMS: atom_id res chain seq x y z
N MET A 1 -41.67 11.21 36.38
CA MET A 1 -41.67 12.01 35.14
C MET A 1 -40.28 12.16 34.55
N THR A 2 -39.23 12.30 35.36
CA THR A 2 -37.85 12.50 34.89
C THR A 2 -37.23 11.29 34.18
N GLU A 3 -37.65 10.07 34.51
CA GLU A 3 -37.13 8.83 33.88
C GLU A 3 -37.48 8.73 32.40
N TYR A 4 -38.72 9.09 32.03
CA TYR A 4 -39.18 9.09 30.64
C TYR A 4 -38.46 10.14 29.80
N ASP A 5 -38.22 11.34 30.34
CA ASP A 5 -37.44 12.39 29.65
C ASP A 5 -36.00 11.94 29.39
N THR A 6 -35.36 11.27 30.35
CA THR A 6 -34.01 10.72 30.17
C THR A 6 -33.95 9.55 29.18
N GLU A 7 -34.98 8.70 29.16
CA GLU A 7 -35.06 7.58 28.23
C GLU A 7 -35.28 8.07 26.80
N GLN A 8 -36.13 9.09 26.63
CA GLN A 8 -36.38 9.72 25.33
C GLN A 8 -35.12 10.41 24.78
N SER A 9 -34.40 11.17 25.61
CA SER A 9 -33.15 11.81 25.18
C SER A 9 -32.06 10.80 24.79
N ASN A 10 -31.96 9.67 25.50
CA ASN A 10 -31.03 8.59 25.13
C ASN A 10 -31.42 7.91 23.81
N LEU A 11 -32.72 7.69 23.58
CA LEU A 11 -33.19 7.12 22.31
C LEU A 11 -32.92 8.05 21.13
N GLU A 12 -33.16 9.35 21.29
CA GLU A 12 -32.89 10.35 20.24
C GLU A 12 -31.39 10.44 19.92
N GLN A 13 -30.52 10.41 20.94
CA GLN A 13 -29.08 10.36 20.73
C GLN A 13 -28.68 9.09 19.96
N ARG A 14 -29.25 7.94 20.33
CA ARG A 14 -28.94 6.66 19.69
C ARG A 14 -29.48 6.56 18.27
N MET A 15 -30.63 7.19 17.99
CA MET A 15 -31.14 7.34 16.62
C MET A 15 -30.19 8.18 15.78
N SER A 16 -29.73 9.33 16.28
CA SER A 16 -28.77 10.18 15.57
C SER A 16 -27.46 9.44 15.29
N GLU A 17 -26.92 8.71 16.27
CA GLU A 17 -25.72 7.88 16.09
C GLU A 17 -25.91 6.81 15.01
N LEU A 18 -27.05 6.12 15.01
CA LEU A 18 -27.37 5.10 14.01
C LEU A 18 -27.60 5.71 12.62
N GLU A 19 -28.28 6.84 12.51
CA GLU A 19 -28.47 7.57 11.25
C GLU A 19 -27.12 7.98 10.66
N THR A 20 -26.24 8.59 11.46
CA THR A 20 -24.90 8.97 10.98
C THR A 20 -24.05 7.75 10.57
N ALA A 21 -24.18 6.62 11.26
CA ALA A 21 -23.52 5.37 10.87
C ALA A 21 -24.06 4.85 9.52
N THR A 22 -25.37 4.92 9.32
CA THR A 22 -26.04 4.45 8.10
C THR A 22 -25.74 5.36 6.91
N GLU A 23 -25.72 6.68 7.11
CA GLU A 23 -25.30 7.66 6.11
C GLU A 23 -23.83 7.46 5.71
N ARG A 24 -22.94 7.18 6.66
CA ARG A 24 -21.53 6.85 6.37
C ARG A 24 -21.42 5.60 5.50
N ILE A 25 -22.24 4.57 5.74
CA ILE A 25 -22.24 3.33 4.96
C ILE A 25 -22.81 3.55 3.56
N SER A 26 -23.95 4.25 3.46
CA SER A 26 -24.58 4.62 2.19
C SER A 26 -23.65 5.44 1.30
N ASN A 27 -23.00 6.46 1.87
CA ASN A 27 -22.02 7.27 1.15
C ASN A 27 -20.83 6.45 0.65
N LYS A 28 -20.35 5.47 1.42
CA LYS A 28 -19.27 4.56 0.98
C LYS A 28 -19.69 3.69 -0.21
N ALA A 29 -20.90 3.13 -0.20
CA ALA A 29 -21.39 2.30 -1.31
C ALA A 29 -21.53 3.11 -2.61
N VAL A 30 -22.11 4.32 -2.53
CA VAL A 30 -22.23 5.23 -3.68
C VAL A 30 -20.86 5.66 -4.23
N GLN A 31 -19.88 5.83 -3.35
CA GLN A 31 -18.51 6.18 -3.71
C GLN A 31 -17.78 5.06 -4.46
N ILE A 32 -17.97 3.79 -4.07
CA ILE A 32 -17.38 2.63 -4.76
C ILE A 32 -17.95 2.51 -6.18
N ASP A 33 -19.26 2.68 -6.36
CA ASP A 33 -19.89 2.65 -7.70
C ASP A 33 -19.39 3.78 -8.61
N LYS A 34 -19.05 4.93 -8.03
CA LYS A 34 -18.46 6.06 -8.76
C LYS A 34 -17.02 5.74 -9.16
N PHE A 35 -16.24 5.14 -8.25
CA PHE A 35 -14.88 4.68 -8.53
C PHE A 35 -14.84 3.63 -9.64
N VAL A 36 -15.67 2.59 -9.57
CA VAL A 36 -15.71 1.54 -10.60
C VAL A 36 -16.07 2.11 -11.97
N ARG A 37 -16.98 3.10 -12.01
CA ARG A 37 -17.31 3.82 -13.26
C ARG A 37 -16.13 4.65 -13.78
N LEU A 38 -15.41 5.34 -12.91
CA LEU A 38 -14.22 6.12 -13.28
C LEU A 38 -13.11 5.22 -13.79
N VAL A 39 -12.78 4.13 -13.08
CA VAL A 39 -11.77 3.15 -13.52
C VAL A 39 -12.14 2.52 -14.85
N LYS A 40 -13.42 2.14 -15.07
CA LYS A 40 -13.84 1.59 -16.36
C LYS A 40 -13.75 2.61 -17.50
N LYS A 41 -14.04 3.89 -17.23
CA LYS A 41 -13.96 4.97 -18.22
C LYS A 41 -12.52 5.35 -18.56
N TYR A 42 -11.62 5.20 -17.60
CA TYR A 42 -10.23 5.61 -17.69
C TYR A 42 -9.25 4.43 -17.71
N ARG A 43 -9.69 3.21 -18.05
CA ARG A 43 -8.78 2.08 -18.26
C ARG A 43 -8.10 2.12 -19.64
N ASP A 44 -8.79 2.68 -20.64
CA ASP A 44 -8.35 2.76 -22.03
C ASP A 44 -8.17 4.23 -22.47
N PHE A 45 -7.30 5.00 -21.81
CA PHE A 45 -6.91 6.32 -22.32
C PHE A 45 -5.51 6.27 -22.92
N GLU A 46 -5.35 6.86 -24.09
CA GLU A 46 -4.06 7.03 -24.77
C GLU A 46 -3.21 8.13 -24.10
N GLU A 47 -3.86 9.09 -23.43
CA GLU A 47 -3.20 10.18 -22.69
C GLU A 47 -3.87 10.46 -21.34
N MET A 48 -3.07 10.53 -20.28
CA MET A 48 -3.51 10.89 -18.94
C MET A 48 -3.60 12.42 -18.80
N THR A 49 -4.79 12.97 -18.59
CA THR A 49 -4.94 14.42 -18.39
C THR A 49 -4.86 14.81 -16.90
N SER A 50 -4.19 15.91 -16.57
CA SER A 50 -4.11 16.42 -15.18
C SER A 50 -5.46 16.53 -14.43
N PRO A 51 -6.57 16.97 -15.05
CA PRO A 51 -7.86 16.95 -14.37
C PRO A 51 -8.36 15.54 -14.01
N MET A 52 -8.06 14.52 -14.80
CA MET A 52 -8.40 13.13 -14.46
C MET A 52 -7.65 12.64 -13.21
N LEU A 53 -6.38 13.03 -13.06
CA LEU A 53 -5.61 12.71 -11.87
C LEU A 53 -6.16 13.42 -10.63
N ASN A 54 -6.57 14.68 -10.75
CA ASN A 54 -7.19 15.43 -9.64
C ASN A 54 -8.52 14.80 -9.18
N ASP A 55 -9.29 14.24 -10.11
CA ASP A 55 -10.52 13.52 -9.77
C ASP A 55 -10.25 12.15 -9.12
N PHE A 56 -9.09 11.55 -9.39
CA PHE A 56 -8.74 10.21 -8.96
C PHE A 56 -7.90 10.18 -7.67
N ILE A 57 -7.07 11.19 -7.46
CA ILE A 57 -6.11 11.28 -6.34
C ILE A 57 -6.64 12.30 -5.33
N GLU A 58 -6.85 11.85 -4.09
CA GLU A 58 -7.21 12.71 -2.96
C GLU A 58 -6.00 13.54 -2.51
N LYS A 59 -4.86 12.87 -2.32
CA LYS A 59 -3.60 13.50 -1.93
C LYS A 59 -2.41 12.60 -2.29
N VAL A 60 -1.25 13.22 -2.50
CA VAL A 60 0.03 12.53 -2.61
C VAL A 60 0.88 12.93 -1.41
N VAL A 61 1.31 11.94 -0.62
CA VAL A 61 2.19 12.15 0.53
C VAL A 61 3.59 11.74 0.10
N ILE A 62 4.50 12.72 0.12
CA ILE A 62 5.90 12.50 -0.21
C ILE A 62 6.66 12.53 1.12
N HIS A 63 7.31 11.42 1.45
CA HIS A 63 8.12 11.33 2.66
C HIS A 63 9.51 11.91 2.43
N GLU A 64 10.23 12.12 3.54
CA GLU A 64 11.63 12.52 3.48
C GLU A 64 12.43 11.47 2.70
N ALA A 65 13.40 11.93 1.93
CA ALA A 65 14.24 11.02 1.18
C ALA A 65 15.18 10.28 2.15
N GLU A 66 15.11 8.95 2.14
CA GLU A 66 16.07 8.09 2.82
C GLU A 66 17.20 7.71 1.87
N GLY A 67 18.43 7.74 2.38
CA GLY A 67 19.65 7.52 1.61
C GLY A 67 20.45 8.81 1.43
N GLY A 68 21.75 8.75 1.72
CA GLY A 68 22.66 9.90 1.71
C GLY A 68 22.91 10.52 0.32
N ARG A 69 24.04 11.25 0.17
CA ARG A 69 24.37 12.08 -1.01
C ARG A 69 24.61 11.33 -2.33
N THR A 70 24.33 10.03 -2.44
CA THR A 70 24.73 9.19 -3.59
C THR A 70 23.53 8.54 -4.29
N LYS A 71 23.81 7.90 -5.44
CA LYS A 71 22.93 7.25 -6.45
C LYS A 71 21.77 6.39 -5.91
N ASP A 72 21.78 6.01 -4.64
CA ASP A 72 20.79 5.16 -3.99
C ASP A 72 19.77 5.96 -3.14
N ARG A 73 19.56 7.24 -3.47
CA ARG A 73 18.55 8.07 -2.81
C ARG A 73 17.15 7.59 -3.21
N THR A 74 16.44 6.99 -2.25
CA THR A 74 15.07 6.54 -2.42
C THR A 74 14.12 7.52 -1.74
N GLN A 75 12.98 7.79 -2.38
CA GLN A 75 11.94 8.63 -1.79
C GLN A 75 10.64 7.86 -1.80
N GLN A 76 10.06 7.67 -0.62
CA GLN A 76 8.78 7.01 -0.49
C GLN A 76 7.67 8.00 -0.88
N VAL A 77 6.78 7.56 -1.77
CA VAL A 77 5.62 8.32 -2.25
C VAL A 77 4.38 7.47 -2.02
N ASP A 78 3.49 7.94 -1.14
CA ASP A 78 2.20 7.30 -0.89
C ASP A 78 1.11 8.08 -1.64
N ILE A 79 0.37 7.40 -2.53
CA ILE A 79 -0.72 7.99 -3.30
C ILE A 79 -2.05 7.57 -2.67
N TYR A 80 -2.85 8.55 -2.25
CA TYR A 80 -4.19 8.33 -1.71
C TYR A 80 -5.20 8.55 -2.82
N PHE A 81 -5.98 7.53 -3.13
CA PHE A 81 -7.01 7.61 -4.15
C PHE A 81 -8.34 8.04 -3.52
N ASN A 82 -9.05 8.92 -4.23
CA ASN A 82 -10.44 9.21 -3.91
C ASN A 82 -11.22 7.88 -3.90
N PHE A 83 -12.06 7.69 -2.89
CA PHE A 83 -13.00 6.56 -2.75
C PHE A 83 -12.45 5.21 -2.24
N ILE A 84 -11.13 4.99 -2.18
CA ILE A 84 -10.53 3.74 -1.62
C ILE A 84 -9.51 4.02 -0.51
N GLY A 85 -8.96 5.23 -0.43
CA GLY A 85 -7.94 5.59 0.57
C GLY A 85 -6.55 5.09 0.17
N ASN A 86 -5.77 4.60 1.13
CA ASN A 86 -4.41 4.11 0.87
C ASN A 86 -4.47 2.75 0.15
N PHE A 87 -4.12 2.75 -1.13
CA PHE A 87 -4.04 1.54 -1.94
C PHE A 87 -2.57 1.15 -2.09
N VAL A 88 -2.19 0.03 -1.47
CA VAL A 88 -0.88 -0.57 -1.72
C VAL A 88 -0.97 -1.28 -3.06
N LEU A 89 -0.27 -0.75 -4.07
CA LEU A 89 -0.14 -1.41 -5.36
C LEU A 89 0.51 -2.79 -5.13
N PRO A 90 -0.12 -3.89 -5.59
CA PRO A 90 0.59 -5.16 -5.63
C PRO A 90 1.81 -4.99 -6.54
N LEU A 91 2.95 -5.55 -6.12
CA LEU A 91 4.18 -5.55 -6.92
C LEU A 91 3.85 -6.08 -8.33
N SER A 92 4.36 -5.37 -9.34
CA SER A 92 4.21 -5.81 -10.73
C SER A 92 4.93 -7.15 -10.95
N GLU A 93 4.50 -7.92 -11.95
CA GLU A 93 5.15 -9.20 -12.30
C GLU A 93 6.65 -8.99 -12.58
N ASP A 94 7.00 -7.87 -13.23
CA ASP A 94 8.38 -7.48 -13.52
C ASP A 94 9.21 -7.22 -12.24
N GLU A 95 8.63 -6.53 -11.25
CA GLU A 95 9.29 -6.29 -9.95
C GLU A 95 9.46 -7.58 -9.14
N VAL A 96 8.48 -8.48 -9.21
CA VAL A 96 8.56 -9.79 -8.55
C VAL A 96 9.65 -10.65 -9.19
N GLU A 97 9.76 -10.65 -10.53
CA GLU A 97 10.80 -11.38 -11.24
C GLU A 97 12.20 -10.81 -10.95
N ALA A 98 12.33 -9.49 -10.88
CA ALA A 98 13.58 -8.83 -10.50
C ALA A 98 14.03 -9.26 -9.08
N LEU A 99 13.14 -9.22 -8.10
CA LEU A 99 13.43 -9.66 -6.72
C LEU A 99 13.83 -11.14 -6.66
N GLN A 100 13.13 -12.00 -7.39
CA GLN A 100 13.47 -13.43 -7.48
C GLN A 100 14.84 -13.65 -8.11
N SER A 101 15.20 -12.87 -9.13
CA SER A 101 16.50 -12.96 -9.78
C SER A 101 17.64 -12.52 -8.85
N GLU A 102 17.44 -11.44 -8.09
CA GLU A 102 18.41 -10.97 -7.09
C GLU A 102 18.58 -11.99 -5.95
N GLU A 103 17.49 -12.55 -5.45
CA GLU A 103 17.51 -13.56 -4.39
C GLU A 103 18.19 -14.85 -4.86
N ALA A 104 17.96 -15.26 -6.13
CA ALA A 104 18.64 -16.41 -6.73
C ALA A 104 20.15 -16.19 -6.81
N LEU A 105 20.61 -15.02 -7.26
CA LEU A 105 22.03 -14.66 -7.32
C LEU A 105 22.66 -14.67 -5.92
N GLN A 106 22.00 -14.07 -4.93
CA GLN A 106 22.48 -14.06 -3.53
C GLN A 106 22.60 -15.49 -2.97
N SER A 107 21.62 -16.34 -3.25
CA SER A 107 21.65 -17.74 -2.79
C SER A 107 22.80 -18.54 -3.43
N GLU A 108 23.11 -18.27 -4.70
CA GLU A 108 24.20 -18.92 -5.41
C GLU A 108 25.56 -18.46 -4.88
N GLU A 109 25.72 -17.15 -4.65
CA GLU A 109 26.91 -16.57 -4.04
C GLU A 109 27.14 -17.12 -2.62
N ALA A 110 26.08 -17.24 -1.82
CA ALA A 110 26.16 -17.84 -0.49
C ALA A 110 26.63 -19.30 -0.54
N ARG A 111 26.09 -20.11 -1.47
CA ARG A 111 26.53 -21.50 -1.67
C ARG A 111 28.01 -21.58 -2.08
N ARG A 112 28.44 -20.75 -3.03
CA ARG A 112 29.85 -20.69 -3.45
C ARG A 112 30.76 -20.28 -2.29
N ALA A 113 30.36 -19.30 -1.48
CA ALA A 113 31.12 -18.85 -0.31
C ALA A 113 31.23 -19.95 0.75
N GLU A 114 30.16 -20.69 1.00
CA GLU A 114 30.13 -21.81 1.95
C GLU A 114 31.07 -22.94 1.51
N GLU A 115 31.07 -23.31 0.23
CA GLU A 115 31.97 -24.34 -0.30
C GLU A 115 33.45 -23.93 -0.17
N ILE A 116 33.76 -22.66 -0.44
CA ILE A 116 35.11 -22.12 -0.26
C ILE A 116 35.53 -22.15 1.21
N ALA A 117 34.63 -21.79 2.13
CA ALA A 117 34.89 -21.82 3.56
C ALA A 117 35.13 -23.26 4.05
N GLU A 118 34.35 -24.22 3.55
CA GLU A 118 34.47 -25.63 3.92
C GLU A 118 35.79 -26.25 3.42
N ARG A 119 36.21 -25.92 2.19
CA ARG A 119 37.53 -26.33 1.65
C ARG A 119 38.68 -25.79 2.49
N LYS A 120 38.63 -24.53 2.93
CA LYS A 120 39.63 -23.93 3.83
C LYS A 120 39.65 -24.60 5.20
N ARG A 121 38.48 -24.98 5.74
CA ARG A 121 38.38 -25.69 7.03
C ARG A 121 38.98 -27.10 6.97
N LYS A 122 38.72 -27.83 5.87
CA LYS A 122 39.26 -29.18 5.63
C LYS A 122 40.77 -29.17 5.40
N SER A 123 41.32 -28.16 4.71
CA SER A 123 42.78 -28.05 4.52
C SER A 123 43.51 -27.70 5.82
N SER A 124 42.98 -26.79 6.64
CA SER A 124 43.59 -26.45 7.94
C SER A 124 43.62 -27.62 8.93
N LYS A 125 42.69 -28.57 8.82
CA LYS A 125 42.59 -29.75 9.70
C LYS A 125 43.47 -30.92 9.25
N LYS A 126 44.10 -30.83 8.08
CA LYS A 126 44.99 -31.84 7.50
C LYS A 126 46.48 -31.58 7.80
N TYR A 127 46.79 -30.41 8.36
CA TYR A 127 48.16 -29.96 8.71
C TYR A 127 48.39 -29.87 10.23
N THR A 128 47.44 -30.36 11.04
CA THR A 128 47.54 -30.55 12.50
C THR A 128 47.41 -32.03 12.82
#